data_AF-A0A5B7KAQ8-F1
#
_entry.id   AF-A0A5B7KAQ8-F1
#
_cell.length_a   1.000
_cell.length_b   1.000
_cell.length_c   1.000
_cell.angle_alpha   90.00
_cell.angle_beta   90.00
_cell.angle_gamma   90.00
#
_symmetry.space_group_name_H-M   'P 1'
#
loop_
_entity.id
_entity.type
_entity.pdbx_description
1 polymer ?
#
loop_
_entity_poly.entity_id
_entity_poly.type
_entity_poly.pdbx_seq_one_letter_code
_entity_poly.pdbx_strand_id
1 'polypeptide(L)'
;MFSGIDPCALGSIVEVVINSNGAGGGDINVTAYSPTNRPLMCPVKEEDGVYAATFQPDEAGQWSIAVRYDEEHIQGSPFTCHVYDPNAIRVSG
;
A
#
# COMPACT_ATOMS: atom_id res chain seq x y z
N MET A 1 2.98 8.74 27.02
CA MET A 1 1.94 8.54 25.99
C MET A 1 2.61 7.81 24.84
N PHE A 2 2.37 6.51 24.70
CA PHE A 2 3.01 5.69 23.66
C PHE A 2 2.11 5.71 22.42
N SER A 3 2.48 6.54 21.43
CA SER A 3 1.81 6.55 20.13
C SER A 3 2.49 5.53 19.22
N GLY A 4 2.22 4.25 19.47
CA GLY A 4 2.80 3.10 18.76
C GLY A 4 1.96 2.64 17.58
N ILE A 5 1.58 3.56 16.70
CA ILE A 5 1.24 3.25 15.31
C ILE A 5 2.03 4.27 14.48
N ASP A 6 3.09 3.84 13.82
CA ASP A 6 3.90 4.72 12.98
C ASP A 6 3.02 5.18 11.81
N PRO A 7 2.56 6.44 11.76
CA PRO A 7 1.74 6.88 10.65
C PRO A 7 2.61 6.84 9.39
N CYS A 8 2.08 6.21 8.34
CA CYS A 8 2.79 6.10 7.09
C CYS A 8 3.00 7.51 6.50
N ALA A 9 4.27 7.93 6.46
CA ALA A 9 4.65 9.27 6.08
C ALA A 9 4.57 9.49 4.57
N LEU A 10 4.02 10.63 4.16
CA LEU A 10 4.08 11.08 2.77
C LEU A 10 5.51 11.02 2.22
N GLY A 11 5.67 10.48 1.02
CA GLY A 11 6.98 10.27 0.39
C GLY A 11 7.80 9.12 0.98
N SER A 12 7.31 8.42 2.01
CA SER A 12 7.93 7.17 2.47
C SER A 12 7.50 6.02 1.58
N ILE A 13 8.43 5.12 1.33
CA ILE A 13 8.16 3.91 0.59
C ILE A 13 7.32 2.97 1.48
N VAL A 14 6.14 2.62 1.00
CA VAL A 14 5.23 1.67 1.63
C VAL A 14 5.43 0.33 0.97
N GLU A 15 5.87 -0.64 1.75
CA GLU A 15 5.96 -2.03 1.32
C GLU A 15 4.77 -2.80 1.88
N VAL A 16 3.98 -3.38 0.97
CA VAL A 16 2.84 -4.22 1.30
C VAL A 16 3.23 -5.65 0.97
N VAL A 17 3.41 -6.45 2.01
CA VAL A 17 3.72 -7.87 1.90
C VAL A 17 2.41 -8.66 1.86
N ILE A 18 2.12 -9.27 0.72
CA ILE A 18 0.98 -10.15 0.49
C ILE A 18 1.47 -11.59 0.60
N ASN A 19 1.04 -12.26 1.67
CA ASN A 19 1.26 -13.69 1.86
C ASN A 19 0.08 -14.45 1.28
N SER A 20 0.20 -14.90 0.04
CA SER A 20 -0.78 -15.77 -0.59
C SER A 20 -0.46 -17.23 -0.26
N ASN A 21 -0.62 -17.61 1.01
CA ASN A 21 -0.39 -18.98 1.47
C ASN A 21 -1.34 -19.94 0.73
N GLY A 22 -0.86 -20.55 -0.36
CA GLY A 22 -1.65 -21.47 -1.20
C GLY A 22 -2.24 -20.90 -2.48
N ALA A 23 -1.97 -19.63 -2.85
CA ALA A 23 -2.24 -19.19 -4.22
C ALA A 23 -1.04 -19.61 -5.08
N GLY A 24 -1.24 -20.58 -5.99
CA GLY A 24 -0.16 -21.11 -6.82
C GLY A 24 0.38 -20.05 -7.78
N GLY A 25 1.70 -19.86 -7.82
CA GLY A 25 2.45 -18.83 -8.55
C GLY A 25 1.71 -18.16 -9.70
N GLY A 26 1.06 -17.05 -9.40
CA GLY A 26 0.28 -16.24 -10.34
C GLY A 26 0.73 -14.78 -10.31
N ASP A 27 0.35 -14.01 -11.33
CA ASP A 27 0.72 -12.61 -11.43
C ASP A 27 -0.12 -11.74 -10.47
N ILE A 28 0.54 -10.99 -9.58
CA ILE A 28 -0.11 -9.99 -8.73
C ILE A 28 0.07 -8.60 -9.32
N ASN A 29 -1.06 -7.91 -9.51
CA ASN A 29 -1.11 -6.53 -9.93
C ASN A 29 -1.64 -5.65 -8.80
N VAL A 30 -0.85 -4.66 -8.39
CA VAL A 30 -1.24 -3.68 -7.37
C VAL A 30 -1.40 -2.29 -7.98
N THR A 31 -2.60 -1.73 -7.78
CA THR A 31 -2.96 -0.38 -8.22
C THR A 31 -3.42 0.42 -7.01
N ALA A 32 -2.65 1.44 -6.63
CA ALA A 32 -3.01 2.36 -5.57
C ALA A 32 -3.77 3.55 -6.15
N TYR A 33 -4.95 3.86 -5.62
CA TYR A 33 -5.72 5.04 -5.98
C TYR A 33 -5.50 6.11 -4.92
N SER A 34 -5.07 7.30 -5.36
CA SER A 34 -4.94 8.47 -4.50
C SER A 34 -6.30 8.93 -3.99
N PRO A 35 -6.36 9.75 -2.91
CA PRO A 35 -7.59 10.41 -2.48
C PRO A 35 -8.23 11.28 -3.59
N THR A 36 -7.43 11.73 -4.55
CA THR A 36 -7.87 12.48 -5.73
C THR A 36 -8.35 11.59 -6.89
N ASN A 37 -8.54 10.29 -6.66
CA ASN A 37 -8.92 9.29 -7.68
C ASN A 37 -7.86 9.10 -8.78
N ARG A 38 -6.58 9.38 -8.50
CA ARG A 38 -5.47 9.11 -9.43
C ARG A 38 -5.01 7.65 -9.26
N PRO A 39 -4.99 6.84 -10.33
CA PRO A 39 -4.38 5.52 -10.30
C PRO A 39 -2.85 5.63 -10.33
N LEU A 40 -2.19 4.90 -9.43
CA LEU A 40 -0.75 4.73 -9.33
C LEU A 40 -0.45 3.24 -9.45
N MET A 41 0.30 2.85 -10.48
CA MET A 41 0.75 1.47 -10.62
C MET A 41 1.95 1.23 -9.72
N CYS A 42 1.87 0.17 -8.92
CA CYS A 42 2.88 -0.16 -7.93
C CYS A 42 3.64 -1.40 -8.41
N PRO A 43 4.97 -1.34 -8.53
CA PRO A 43 5.76 -2.52 -8.85
C PRO A 43 5.58 -3.57 -7.74
N VAL A 44 5.29 -4.80 -8.15
CA VAL A 44 5.19 -5.96 -7.28
C VAL A 44 6.37 -6.87 -7.57
N LYS A 45 6.99 -7.37 -6.51
CA LYS A 45 8.04 -8.38 -6.59
C LYS A 45 7.53 -9.65 -5.96
N GLU A 46 7.68 -10.76 -6.66
CA GLU A 46 7.49 -12.09 -6.10
C GLU A 46 8.84 -12.61 -5.62
N GLU A 47 8.90 -13.10 -4.39
CA GLU A 47 10.05 -13.80 -3.81
C GLU A 47 9.57 -14.99 -2.98
N ASP A 48 9.92 -16.21 -3.41
CA ASP A 48 9.60 -17.47 -2.70
C ASP A 48 8.08 -17.69 -2.43
N GLY A 49 7.21 -17.20 -3.32
CA GLY A 49 5.75 -17.25 -3.15
C GLY A 49 5.17 -16.17 -2.23
N VAL A 50 5.99 -15.20 -1.83
CA VAL A 50 5.59 -13.99 -1.12
C VAL A 50 5.64 -12.81 -2.10
N TYR A 51 4.58 -12.01 -2.14
CA TYR A 51 4.51 -10.86 -3.04
C TYR A 51 4.69 -9.57 -2.25
N ALA A 52 5.72 -8.79 -2.58
CA ALA A 52 6.00 -7.49 -1.99
C ALA A 52 5.67 -6.39 -3.00
N ALA A 53 4.61 -5.63 -2.72
CA ALA A 53 4.24 -4.47 -3.51
C ALA A 53 4.81 -3.21 -2.88
N THR A 54 5.54 -2.42 -3.66
CA THR A 54 6.20 -1.21 -3.17
C THR A 54 5.55 0.00 -3.81
N PHE A 55 5.01 0.92 -3.00
CA PHE A 55 4.43 2.16 -3.52
C PHE A 55 4.81 3.36 -2.66
N GLN A 56 4.91 4.52 -3.30
CA GLN A 56 5.25 5.77 -2.63
C GLN A 56 4.07 6.73 -2.78
N PRO A 57 3.29 6.98 -1.73
CA PRO A 57 2.22 7.95 -1.78
C PRO A 57 2.81 9.35 -1.93
N ASP A 58 2.27 10.09 -2.90
CA ASP A 58 2.63 11.48 -3.20
C ASP A 58 1.66 12.49 -2.59
N GLU A 59 0.47 12.02 -2.17
CA GLU A 59 -0.54 12.82 -1.47
C GLU A 59 -0.88 12.24 -0.09
N ALA A 60 -1.09 13.09 0.91
CA ALA A 60 -1.61 12.66 2.20
C ALA A 60 -3.13 12.52 2.10
N GLY A 61 -3.68 11.50 2.72
CA GLY A 61 -5.11 11.22 2.70
C GLY A 61 -5.42 9.73 2.59
N GLN A 62 -6.65 9.44 2.20
CA GLN A 62 -7.12 8.07 2.05
C GLN A 62 -6.74 7.52 0.67
N TRP A 63 -5.84 6.54 0.67
CA TRP A 63 -5.46 5.77 -0.50
C TRP A 63 -6.22 4.45 -0.54
N SER A 64 -6.68 4.06 -1.72
CA SER A 64 -7.34 2.78 -1.95
C SER A 64 -6.44 1.89 -2.79
N ILE A 65 -5.87 0.85 -2.20
CA ILE A 65 -5.00 -0.10 -2.89
C ILE A 65 -5.82 -1.29 -3.39
N ALA A 66 -6.05 -1.35 -4.69
CA ALA A 66 -6.65 -2.49 -5.35
C ALA A 66 -5.57 -3.51 -5.70
N VAL A 67 -5.66 -4.69 -5.09
CA VAL A 67 -4.79 -5.84 -5.37
C VAL A 67 -5.58 -6.86 -6.17
N ARG A 68 -5.03 -7.27 -7.32
CA ARG A 68 -5.57 -8.32 -8.18
C ARG A 68 -4.52 -9.42 -8.33
N TYR A 69 -4.95 -10.66 -8.24
CA TYR A 69 -4.15 -11.87 -8.40
C TYR A 69 -4.78 -12.67 -9.53
N ASP A 70 -4.02 -12.95 -10.60
CA ASP A 70 -4.51 -13.77 -11.73
C ASP A 70 -5.87 -13.27 -12.28
N GLU A 71 -5.96 -11.95 -12.51
CA GLU A 71 -7.19 -11.25 -12.94
C GLU A 71 -8.37 -11.26 -11.93
N GLU A 72 -8.23 -11.93 -10.79
CA GLU A 72 -9.22 -12.01 -9.71
C GLU A 72 -8.85 -11.10 -8.53
N HIS A 73 -9.83 -10.62 -7.77
CA HIS A 73 -9.56 -9.81 -6.57
C HIS A 73 -9.18 -10.72 -5.40
N ILE A 74 -8.04 -10.46 -4.76
CA ILE A 74 -7.68 -11.18 -3.53
C ILE A 74 -8.61 -10.82 -2.38
N GLN A 75 -8.71 -11.72 -1.41
CA GLN A 75 -9.44 -11.46 -0.18
C GLN A 75 -8.83 -10.26 0.57
N GLY A 76 -9.66 -9.24 0.84
CA GLY A 76 -9.24 -7.99 1.48
C GLY A 76 -8.99 -6.82 0.52
N SER A 77 -8.95 -7.07 -0.79
CA SER A 77 -8.92 -6.02 -1.82
C SER A 77 -10.32 -5.42 -2.04
N PRO A 78 -10.46 -4.09 -2.19
CA PRO A 78 -9.41 -3.08 -2.07
C PRO A 78 -9.09 -2.71 -0.62
N PHE A 79 -7.81 -2.54 -0.32
CA PHE A 79 -7.31 -2.08 0.98
C PHE A 79 -7.40 -0.57 1.06
N THR A 80 -7.76 -0.04 2.22
CA THR A 80 -7.78 1.41 2.45
C THR A 80 -6.63 1.77 3.39
N CYS A 81 -5.69 2.60 2.93
CA CYS A 81 -4.58 3.12 3.73
C CYS A 81 -4.77 4.62 3.96
N HIS A 82 -4.65 5.08 5.20
CA HIS A 82 -4.55 6.50 5.51
C HIS A 82 -3.08 6.90 5.57
N VAL A 83 -2.67 7.72 4.61
CA VAL A 83 -1.33 8.32 4.54
C VAL A 83 -1.39 9.67 5.22
N TYR A 84 -0.42 9.95 6.10
CA TYR A 84 -0.33 11.22 6.81
C TYR A 84 0.98 11.93 6.44
N ASP A 85 0.94 13.26 6.36
CA ASP A 85 2.14 14.05 6.14
C ASP A 85 2.84 14.37 7.47
N PRO A 86 4.00 13.79 7.80
CA PRO A 86 4.72 14.16 9.02
C PRO A 86 5.31 15.57 8.93
N ASN A 87 5.50 16.14 7.73
CA ASN A 87 5.97 17.52 7.56
C ASN A 87 4.89 18.55 7.97
N ALA A 88 3.61 18.23 7.80
CA ALA A 88 2.50 19.02 8.31
C ALA A 88 2.36 18.93 9.84
N ILE A 89 2.94 17.91 10.46
CA ILE A 89 2.96 17.73 11.91
C ILE A 89 4.19 18.44 12.47
N ARG A 90 4.14 19.77 12.42
CA ARG A 90 5.09 20.63 13.13
C ARG A 90 4.80 20.53 14.63
N VAL A 91 5.42 19.55 15.30
CA VAL A 91 5.50 19.54 16.77
C VAL A 91 6.22 20.81 17.18
N SER A 92 5.44 21.77 17.66
CA SER A 92 5.93 22.95 18.38
C SER A 92 6.13 22.48 19.81
N GLY A 93 7.33 22.02 20.13
CA GLY A 93 7.80 21.74 21.49
C GLY A 93 8.69 22.85 21.98
#